data_AF-A0A9X5C7X7-F1
#
_entry.id   AF-A0A9X5C7X7-F1
#
_cell.length_a   1.000
_cell.length_b   1.000
_cell.length_c   1.000
_cell.angle_alpha   90.00
_cell.angle_beta   90.00
_cell.angle_gamma   90.00
#
_symmetry.space_group_name_H-M   'P 1'
#
loop_
_entity.id
_entity.type
_entity.pdbx_description
1 polymer ?
#
loop_
_entity_poly.entity_id
_entity_poly.type
_entity_poly.pdbx_seq_one_letter_code
_entity_poly.pdbx_strand_id
1 'polypeptide(L)'
;MEKKIKRYDFDRISGRMAQKFGSIRRGEEDAHTLTLFCMESNLLKLHREDKKRDSRRAVEAIHICLLTIDGYLTDTTYDMDAFLSEENKAMARGLLMSFDPFTNEEIKHALGEERFGSADAMESYFEEPVKCLLRLEKSVEMWLKARGKDGYFQYIEDLMGDIVKKDTKMEFAVPAELPDNAESQK
;
A
#
# COMPACT_ATOMS: atom_id res chain seq x y z
N MET A 1 -7.82 6.19 -19.79
CA MET A 1 -6.71 6.51 -20.74
C MET A 1 -5.54 5.56 -20.51
N GLU A 2 -4.92 4.97 -21.52
CA GLU A 2 -3.75 4.09 -21.32
C GLU A 2 -2.43 4.88 -21.42
N LYS A 3 -1.53 4.68 -20.45
CA LYS A 3 -0.27 5.43 -20.34
C LYS A 3 0.90 4.51 -20.02
N LYS A 4 1.89 4.50 -20.92
CA LYS A 4 3.16 3.81 -20.69
C LYS A 4 4.00 4.55 -19.64
N ILE A 5 4.40 3.84 -18.58
CA ILE A 5 5.22 4.43 -17.51
C ILE A 5 6.71 4.38 -17.88
N LYS A 6 7.45 5.46 -17.61
CA LYS A 6 8.91 5.49 -17.71
C LYS A 6 9.52 5.25 -16.33
N ARG A 7 10.77 4.75 -16.28
CA ARG A 7 11.51 4.54 -15.02
C ARG A 7 11.50 5.77 -14.12
N TYR A 8 11.68 6.94 -14.71
CA TYR A 8 11.60 8.21 -13.99
C TYR A 8 10.26 8.44 -13.30
N ASP A 9 9.14 8.14 -13.97
CA ASP A 9 7.80 8.36 -13.43
C ASP A 9 7.44 7.31 -12.36
N PHE A 10 7.94 6.08 -12.55
CA PHE A 10 7.86 4.99 -11.59
C PHE A 10 8.59 5.37 -10.29
N ASP A 11 9.86 5.76 -10.38
CA ASP A 11 10.69 6.10 -9.22
C ASP A 11 10.21 7.39 -8.49
N ARG A 12 9.39 8.24 -9.15
CA ARG A 12 8.89 9.50 -8.60
C ARG A 12 7.42 9.45 -8.16
N ILE A 13 6.72 8.33 -8.29
CA ILE A 13 5.30 8.26 -7.91
C ILE A 13 5.07 8.65 -6.45
N SER A 14 5.93 8.19 -5.55
CA SER A 14 5.85 8.52 -4.12
C SER A 14 5.93 10.01 -3.85
N GLY A 15 6.78 10.73 -4.59
CA GLY A 15 6.87 12.19 -4.48
C GLY A 15 5.59 12.89 -4.95
N ARG A 16 4.96 12.41 -6.03
CA ARG A 16 3.70 12.96 -6.55
C ARG A 16 2.54 12.69 -5.60
N MET A 17 2.45 11.46 -5.08
CA MET A 17 1.40 11.07 -4.13
C MET A 17 1.56 11.82 -2.80
N ALA A 18 2.80 12.02 -2.34
CA ALA A 18 3.07 12.84 -1.15
C ALA A 18 2.72 14.32 -1.34
N GLN A 19 2.84 14.88 -2.55
CA GLN A 19 2.39 16.24 -2.84
C GLN A 19 0.87 16.38 -2.76
N LYS A 20 0.13 15.34 -3.19
CA LYS A 20 -1.33 15.32 -3.18
C LYS A 20 -1.89 15.06 -1.78
N PHE A 21 -1.41 14.02 -1.11
CA PHE A 21 -1.99 13.53 0.15
C PHE A 21 -1.20 13.93 1.40
N GLY A 22 0.01 14.47 1.26
CA GLY A 22 0.92 14.65 2.38
C GLY A 22 1.61 13.35 2.80
N SER A 23 2.20 13.33 4.00
CA SER A 23 2.91 12.16 4.51
C SER A 23 2.90 12.12 6.03
N ILE A 24 2.87 10.91 6.61
CA ILE A 24 3.01 10.68 8.05
C ILE A 24 4.45 11.04 8.47
N ARG A 25 4.59 11.85 9.53
CA ARG A 25 5.90 12.17 10.09
C ARG A 25 6.34 11.06 11.03
N ARG A 26 7.65 10.99 11.25
CA ARG A 26 8.21 10.04 12.22
C ARG A 26 7.73 10.42 13.63
N GLY A 27 7.19 9.45 14.36
CA GLY A 27 6.58 9.63 15.69
C GLY A 27 5.07 9.90 15.65
N GLU A 28 4.46 9.98 14.46
CA GLU A 28 3.02 10.17 14.28
C GLU A 28 2.33 8.88 13.76
N GLU A 29 3.03 7.74 13.77
CA GLU A 29 2.51 6.47 13.23
C GLU A 29 1.40 5.84 14.07
N ASP A 30 1.28 6.22 15.35
CA ASP A 30 0.34 5.60 16.29
C ASP A 30 -1.11 5.66 15.79
N ALA A 31 -1.53 6.77 15.18
CA ALA A 31 -2.86 6.94 14.61
C ALA A 31 -3.14 6.03 13.39
N HIS A 32 -2.08 5.50 12.78
CA HIS A 32 -2.09 4.70 11.55
C HIS A 32 -1.75 3.22 11.81
N THR A 33 -1.57 2.85 13.08
CA THR A 33 -1.02 1.55 13.49
C THR A 33 -1.75 0.37 12.87
N LEU A 34 -3.09 0.41 12.80
CA LEU A 34 -3.87 -0.70 12.27
C LEU A 34 -3.58 -0.94 10.78
N THR A 35 -3.60 0.12 9.97
CA THR A 35 -3.33 0.06 8.53
C THR A 35 -1.90 -0.39 8.26
N LEU A 36 -0.93 0.20 8.95
CA LEU A 36 0.48 -0.16 8.86
C LEU A 36 0.70 -1.62 9.25
N PHE A 37 0.15 -2.06 10.39
CA PHE A 37 0.26 -3.44 10.84
C PHE A 37 -0.25 -4.43 9.78
N CYS A 38 -1.39 -4.16 9.13
CA CYS A 38 -1.91 -5.07 8.09
C CYS A 38 -0.96 -5.14 6.88
N MET A 39 -0.48 -3.99 6.40
CA MET A 39 0.47 -3.94 5.27
C MET A 39 1.77 -4.68 5.59
N GLU A 40 2.37 -4.38 6.73
CA GLU A 40 3.65 -4.94 7.14
C GLU A 40 3.56 -6.43 7.47
N SER A 41 2.45 -6.87 8.10
CA SER A 41 2.16 -8.28 8.34
C SER A 41 2.06 -9.07 7.03
N ASN A 42 1.36 -8.54 6.03
CA ASN A 42 1.23 -9.19 4.73
C ASN A 42 2.58 -9.30 4.00
N LEU A 43 3.37 -8.22 4.01
CA LEU A 43 4.73 -8.26 3.48
C LEU A 43 5.60 -9.30 4.18
N LEU A 44 5.50 -9.38 5.52
CA LEU A 44 6.29 -10.34 6.30
C LEU A 44 5.90 -11.78 5.98
N LYS A 45 4.60 -12.09 5.90
CA LYS A 45 4.10 -13.41 5.48
C LYS A 45 4.67 -13.78 4.10
N LEU A 46 4.60 -12.87 3.13
CA LEU A 46 5.13 -13.10 1.79
C LEU A 46 6.65 -13.29 1.75
N HIS A 47 7.42 -12.52 2.52
CA HIS A 47 8.87 -12.69 2.61
C HIS A 47 9.27 -14.00 3.32
N ARG A 48 8.45 -14.49 4.25
CA ARG A 48 8.67 -15.79 4.89
C ARG A 48 8.53 -16.94 3.88
N GLU A 49 7.59 -16.83 2.94
CA GLU A 49 7.38 -17.82 1.87
C GLU A 49 8.51 -17.84 0.83
N ASP A 50 9.02 -16.67 0.44
CA ASP A 50 10.08 -16.57 -0.57
C ASP A 50 11.08 -15.46 -0.22
N LYS A 51 12.33 -15.85 0.04
CA LYS A 51 13.42 -14.93 0.41
C LYS A 51 13.94 -14.06 -0.74
N LYS A 52 13.48 -14.27 -1.97
CA LYS A 52 13.72 -13.33 -3.08
C LYS A 52 12.86 -12.07 -2.99
N ARG A 53 11.76 -12.14 -2.23
CA ARG A 53 10.90 -11.01 -1.91
C ARG A 53 11.61 -10.15 -0.87
N ASP A 54 12.64 -9.43 -1.29
CA ASP A 54 13.53 -8.63 -0.45
C ASP A 54 13.07 -7.16 -0.32
N SER A 55 13.79 -6.35 0.47
CA SER A 55 13.42 -4.95 0.73
C SER A 55 13.41 -4.10 -0.54
N ARG A 56 14.18 -4.43 -1.58
CA ARG A 56 14.12 -3.71 -2.86
C ARG A 56 12.82 -4.03 -3.60
N ARG A 57 12.40 -5.31 -3.60
CA ARG A 57 11.10 -5.71 -4.16
C ARG A 57 9.94 -5.07 -3.42
N ALA A 58 10.06 -4.83 -2.11
CA ALA A 58 9.06 -4.11 -1.32
C ALA A 58 8.92 -2.64 -1.75
N VAL A 59 10.02 -1.93 -2.00
CA VAL A 59 9.96 -0.55 -2.53
C VAL A 59 9.24 -0.52 -3.89
N GLU A 60 9.60 -1.43 -4.81
CA GLU A 60 8.95 -1.52 -6.12
C GLU A 60 7.46 -1.87 -6.01
N ALA A 61 7.10 -2.76 -5.07
CA ALA A 61 5.71 -3.10 -4.80
C ALA A 61 4.90 -1.89 -4.30
N ILE A 62 5.49 -1.06 -3.44
CA ILE A 62 4.85 0.18 -2.99
C ILE A 62 4.62 1.13 -4.17
N HIS A 63 5.60 1.29 -5.07
CA HIS A 63 5.43 2.09 -6.29
C HIS A 63 4.31 1.57 -7.20
N ILE A 64 4.20 0.25 -7.35
CA ILE A 64 3.09 -0.40 -8.08
C ILE A 64 1.76 -0.06 -7.41
N CYS A 65 1.64 -0.22 -6.09
CA CYS A 65 0.41 0.13 -5.36
C CYS A 65 0.03 1.61 -5.54
N LEU A 66 0.99 2.51 -5.44
CA LEU A 66 0.74 3.95 -5.63
C LEU A 66 0.31 4.29 -7.05
N LEU A 67 0.88 3.65 -8.07
CA LEU A 67 0.45 3.81 -9.47
C LEU A 67 -0.94 3.22 -9.71
N THR A 68 -1.26 2.09 -9.09
CA THR A 68 -2.60 1.50 -9.14
C THR A 68 -3.64 2.46 -8.56
N ILE A 69 -3.37 3.03 -7.38
CA ILE A 69 -4.27 4.01 -6.74
C ILE A 69 -4.38 5.28 -7.60
N ASP A 70 -3.26 5.84 -8.08
CA ASP A 70 -3.28 7.01 -8.96
C ASP A 70 -4.09 6.73 -10.23
N GLY A 71 -4.00 5.51 -10.77
CA GLY A 71 -4.80 5.07 -11.91
C GLY A 71 -6.30 5.10 -11.64
N TYR A 72 -6.74 4.64 -10.46
CA TYR A 72 -8.14 4.73 -10.04
C TYR A 72 -8.60 6.19 -9.96
N LEU A 73 -7.81 7.04 -9.32
CA LEU A 73 -8.16 8.45 -9.07
C LEU A 73 -8.16 9.32 -10.33
N THR A 74 -7.45 8.90 -11.37
CA THR A 74 -7.28 9.67 -12.60
C THR A 74 -7.89 9.01 -13.83
N ASP A 75 -8.63 7.90 -13.66
CA ASP A 75 -9.16 7.07 -14.74
C ASP A 75 -8.08 6.71 -15.79
N THR A 76 -6.88 6.37 -15.29
CA THR A 76 -5.71 6.06 -16.09
C THR A 76 -5.24 4.63 -15.87
N THR A 77 -5.06 3.89 -16.95
CA THR A 77 -4.44 2.56 -16.93
C THR A 77 -2.96 2.72 -17.23
N TYR A 78 -2.11 2.31 -16.29
CA TYR A 78 -0.67 2.37 -16.45
C TYR A 78 -0.10 1.04 -16.98
N ASP A 79 0.59 1.08 -18.11
CA ASP A 79 1.43 -0.04 -18.56
C ASP A 79 2.71 -0.05 -17.72
N MET A 80 2.82 -1.05 -16.84
CA MET A 80 3.90 -1.25 -15.89
C MET A 80 4.79 -2.46 -16.22
N ASP A 81 4.56 -3.17 -17.33
CA ASP A 81 5.15 -4.50 -17.60
C ASP A 81 6.67 -4.54 -17.46
N ALA A 82 7.35 -3.46 -17.88
CA ALA A 82 8.80 -3.33 -17.79
C ALA A 82 9.37 -3.28 -16.35
N PHE A 83 8.51 -3.09 -15.34
CA PHE A 83 8.87 -2.96 -13.92
C PHE A 83 8.39 -4.14 -13.08
N LEU A 84 7.60 -5.05 -13.67
CA LEU A 84 7.03 -6.18 -12.95
C LEU A 84 8.01 -7.35 -12.88
N SER A 85 8.12 -7.92 -11.69
CA SER A 85 8.76 -9.21 -11.41
C SER A 85 7.77 -10.09 -10.65
N GLU A 86 8.00 -11.40 -10.59
CA GLU A 86 7.15 -12.28 -9.79
C GLU A 86 7.14 -11.85 -8.31
N GLU A 87 8.28 -11.42 -7.80
CA GLU A 87 8.45 -11.02 -6.41
C GLU A 87 7.71 -9.72 -6.08
N ASN A 88 7.86 -8.66 -6.89
CA ASN A 88 7.20 -7.38 -6.61
C ASN A 88 5.69 -7.43 -6.91
N LYS A 89 5.23 -8.24 -7.88
CA LYS A 89 3.80 -8.48 -8.12
C LYS A 89 3.15 -9.16 -6.93
N ALA A 90 3.77 -10.19 -6.37
CA ALA A 90 3.26 -10.88 -5.19
C ALA A 90 3.14 -9.92 -3.99
N MET A 91 4.18 -9.12 -3.73
CA MET A 91 4.16 -8.11 -2.67
C MET A 91 3.13 -7.02 -2.89
N ALA A 92 3.03 -6.48 -4.11
CA ALA A 92 2.06 -5.44 -4.44
C ALA A 92 0.64 -5.94 -4.22
N ARG A 93 0.36 -7.18 -4.63
CA ARG A 93 -0.92 -7.83 -4.33
C ARG A 93 -1.16 -7.98 -2.83
N GLY A 94 -0.16 -8.39 -2.04
CA GLY A 94 -0.30 -8.50 -0.58
C GLY A 94 -0.57 -7.17 0.12
N LEU A 95 0.03 -6.09 -0.37
CA LEU A 95 -0.24 -4.73 0.09
C LEU A 95 -1.66 -4.29 -0.30
N LEU A 96 -2.06 -4.46 -1.57
CA LEU A 96 -3.41 -4.14 -2.02
C LEU A 96 -4.45 -4.95 -1.26
N MET A 97 -4.20 -6.23 -0.94
CA MET A 97 -5.12 -7.03 -0.12
C MET A 97 -5.40 -6.42 1.26
N SER A 98 -4.55 -5.53 1.78
CA SER A 98 -4.76 -4.95 3.11
C SER A 98 -5.70 -3.74 3.14
N PHE A 99 -5.98 -3.12 1.99
CA PHE A 99 -6.76 -1.87 1.93
C PHE A 99 -7.53 -1.66 0.62
N ASP A 100 -7.25 -2.38 -0.47
CA ASP A 100 -7.83 -2.09 -1.77
C ASP A 100 -9.14 -2.87 -1.98
N PRO A 101 -10.31 -2.21 -2.05
CA PRO A 101 -11.59 -2.85 -2.29
C PRO A 101 -11.68 -3.51 -3.68
N PHE A 102 -10.85 -3.12 -4.64
CA PHE A 102 -10.84 -3.72 -5.98
C PHE A 102 -9.98 -5.00 -6.04
N THR A 103 -9.14 -5.22 -5.02
CA THR A 103 -8.32 -6.43 -4.90
C THR A 103 -8.86 -7.38 -3.82
N ASN A 104 -9.47 -6.86 -2.75
CA ASN A 104 -10.01 -7.63 -1.64
C ASN A 104 -11.53 -7.45 -1.51
N GLU A 105 -12.26 -8.52 -1.85
CA GLU A 105 -13.73 -8.57 -1.76
C GLU A 105 -14.26 -8.43 -0.32
N GLU A 106 -13.50 -8.83 0.71
CA GLU A 106 -13.92 -8.63 2.11
C GLU A 106 -13.98 -7.13 2.46
N ILE A 107 -13.02 -6.35 1.95
CA ILE A 107 -13.01 -4.89 2.10
C ILE A 107 -14.17 -4.27 1.32
N LYS A 108 -14.37 -4.69 0.07
CA LYS A 108 -15.47 -4.20 -0.76
C LYS A 108 -16.82 -4.45 -0.12
N HIS A 109 -17.04 -5.66 0.40
CA HIS A 109 -18.27 -6.02 1.11
C HIS A 109 -18.44 -5.20 2.39
N ALA A 110 -17.38 -4.97 3.16
CA ALA A 110 -17.43 -4.16 4.38
C ALA A 110 -17.76 -2.68 4.11
N LEU A 111 -17.31 -2.13 2.97
CA LEU A 111 -17.54 -0.74 2.59
C LEU A 111 -18.89 -0.49 1.93
N GLY A 112 -19.49 -1.52 1.33
CA GLY A 112 -20.72 -1.43 0.52
C GLY A 112 -20.46 -0.96 -0.91
N GLU A 113 -21.24 -1.47 -1.87
CA GLU A 113 -21.03 -1.25 -3.31
C GLU A 113 -21.19 0.22 -3.74
N GLU A 114 -22.00 1.00 -3.03
CA GLU A 114 -22.37 2.37 -3.42
C GLU A 114 -21.32 3.42 -3.01
N ARG A 115 -20.26 2.99 -2.31
CA ARG A 115 -19.32 3.88 -1.62
C ARG A 115 -18.37 4.66 -2.54
N PHE A 116 -18.09 4.15 -3.74
CA PHE A 116 -17.17 4.75 -4.70
C PHE A 116 -17.88 5.55 -5.80
N GLY A 117 -19.08 6.05 -5.52
CA GLY A 117 -19.93 6.76 -6.48
C GLY A 117 -19.40 8.14 -6.92
N SER A 118 -18.38 8.69 -6.26
CA SER A 118 -17.75 9.97 -6.62
C SER A 118 -16.22 9.94 -6.51
N ALA A 119 -15.57 10.84 -7.26
CA ALA A 119 -14.12 11.00 -7.22
C ALA A 119 -13.63 11.44 -5.83
N ASP A 120 -14.35 12.34 -5.16
CA ASP A 120 -13.99 12.84 -3.84
C ASP A 120 -14.07 11.74 -2.76
N ALA A 121 -15.09 10.87 -2.83
CA ALA A 121 -15.21 9.74 -1.92
C ALA A 121 -14.06 8.74 -2.10
N MET A 122 -13.67 8.48 -3.35
CA MET A 122 -12.53 7.61 -3.67
C MET A 122 -11.20 8.24 -3.21
N GLU A 123 -11.01 9.54 -3.44
CA GLU A 123 -9.82 10.26 -2.99
C GLU A 123 -9.69 10.26 -1.46
N SER A 124 -10.77 10.58 -0.76
CA SER A 124 -10.79 10.57 0.71
C SER A 124 -10.52 9.18 1.28
N TYR A 125 -11.07 8.13 0.66
CA TYR A 125 -10.80 6.75 1.06
C TYR A 125 -9.32 6.38 0.96
N PHE A 126 -8.68 6.70 -0.16
CA PHE A 126 -7.29 6.32 -0.40
C PHE A 126 -6.25 7.21 0.31
N GLU A 127 -6.65 8.30 0.96
CA GLU A 127 -5.74 9.17 1.70
C GLU A 127 -4.93 8.41 2.77
N GLU A 128 -5.61 7.62 3.60
CA GLU A 128 -4.98 6.84 4.68
C GLU A 128 -4.05 5.74 4.14
N PRO A 129 -4.48 4.85 3.21
CA PRO A 129 -3.59 3.88 2.58
C PRO A 129 -2.37 4.50 1.90
N VAL A 130 -2.54 5.60 1.15
CA VAL A 130 -1.43 6.26 0.46
C VAL A 130 -0.41 6.79 1.47
N LYS A 131 -0.87 7.48 2.52
CA LYS A 131 -0.01 7.97 3.60
C LYS A 131 0.78 6.84 4.27
N CYS A 132 0.13 5.70 4.53
CA CYS A 132 0.76 4.51 5.09
C CYS A 132 1.82 3.91 4.16
N LEU A 133 1.52 3.75 2.87
CA LEU A 133 2.48 3.27 1.86
C LEU A 133 3.72 4.16 1.78
N LEU A 134 3.54 5.48 1.78
CA LEU A 134 4.65 6.44 1.77
C LEU A 134 5.50 6.37 3.05
N ARG A 135 4.87 6.13 4.21
CA ARG A 135 5.60 5.97 5.48
C ARG A 135 6.36 4.65 5.51
N LEU A 136 5.73 3.59 5.03
CA LEU A 136 6.31 2.26 4.88
C LEU A 136 7.54 2.29 3.97
N GLU A 137 7.43 2.92 2.80
CA GLU A 137 8.56 3.08 1.86
C GLU A 137 9.78 3.70 2.53
N LYS A 138 9.61 4.82 3.26
CA LYS A 138 10.70 5.45 4.02
C LYS A 138 11.34 4.49 5.03
N SER A 139 10.53 3.64 5.68
CA SER A 139 11.00 2.63 6.62
C SER A 139 11.82 1.54 5.91
N VAL A 140 11.29 1.01 4.80
CA VAL A 140 11.93 -0.01 3.99
C VAL A 140 13.27 0.49 3.46
N GLU A 141 13.33 1.69 2.90
CA GLU A 141 14.57 2.28 2.38
C GLU A 141 15.62 2.51 3.47
N MET A 142 15.21 2.99 4.64
CA MET A 142 16.09 3.21 5.78
C MET A 142 16.75 1.90 6.21
N TRP A 143 15.96 0.84 6.38
CA TRP A 143 16.48 -0.46 6.80
C TRP A 143 17.23 -1.20 5.70
N LEU A 144 16.85 -1.02 4.43
CA LEU A 144 17.62 -1.49 3.28
C LEU A 144 19.04 -0.88 3.29
N LYS A 145 19.16 0.43 3.54
CA LYS A 145 20.45 1.12 3.64
C LYS A 145 21.24 0.67 4.88
N ALA A 146 20.57 0.46 6.01
CA ALA A 146 21.22 0.15 7.27
C ALA A 146 21.64 -1.34 7.42
N ARG A 147 20.85 -2.27 6.89
CA ARG A 147 20.99 -3.72 7.14
C ARG A 147 21.07 -4.57 5.85
N GLY A 148 21.05 -3.94 4.66
CA GLY A 148 21.17 -4.62 3.38
C GLY A 148 19.85 -5.17 2.85
N LYS A 149 19.93 -6.12 1.91
CA LYS A 149 18.79 -6.54 1.05
C LYS A 149 17.53 -6.96 1.81
N ASP A 150 17.68 -7.61 2.97
CA ASP A 150 16.57 -8.11 3.79
C ASP A 150 16.36 -7.27 5.04
N GLY A 151 17.01 -6.10 5.11
CA GLY A 151 17.13 -5.30 6.32
C GLY A 151 15.80 -4.89 6.93
N TYR A 152 14.83 -4.54 6.08
CA TYR A 152 13.48 -4.20 6.53
C TYR A 152 12.74 -5.42 7.09
N PHE A 153 12.90 -6.58 6.45
CA PHE A 153 12.26 -7.82 6.89
C PHE A 153 12.82 -8.32 8.21
N GLN A 154 14.12 -8.19 8.44
CA GLN A 154 14.73 -8.44 9.75
C GLN A 154 14.13 -7.52 10.82
N TYR A 155 13.99 -6.24 10.53
CA TYR A 155 13.40 -5.28 11.47
C TYR A 155 11.96 -5.63 11.85
N ILE A 156 11.09 -5.93 10.88
CA ILE A 156 9.68 -6.26 11.20
C ILE A 156 9.52 -7.67 11.80
N GLU A 157 10.43 -8.60 11.48
CA GLU A 157 10.50 -9.89 12.17
C GLU A 157 10.88 -9.68 13.65
N ASP A 158 11.87 -8.82 13.95
CA ASP A 158 12.24 -8.45 15.33
C ASP A 158 11.08 -7.74 16.06
N LEU A 159 10.33 -6.89 15.37
CA LEU A 159 9.28 -6.05 15.95
C LEU A 159 7.98 -6.81 16.26
N MET A 160 7.53 -7.67 15.33
CA MET A 160 6.20 -8.29 15.40
C MET A 160 6.16 -9.74 14.90
N GLY A 161 7.32 -10.37 14.67
CA GLY A 161 7.39 -11.72 14.11
C GLY A 161 6.60 -12.77 14.90
N ASP A 162 6.54 -12.63 16.23
CA ASP A 162 5.81 -13.55 17.12
C ASP A 162 4.29 -13.37 17.07
N ILE A 163 3.81 -12.19 16.67
CA ILE A 163 2.39 -11.84 16.59
C ILE A 163 1.83 -12.19 15.21
N VAL A 164 2.65 -12.03 14.16
CA VAL A 164 2.27 -12.33 12.78
C VAL A 164 2.16 -13.83 12.57
N LYS A 165 0.94 -14.30 12.32
CA LYS A 165 0.64 -15.71 12.05
C LYS A 165 1.44 -16.25 10.86
N LYS A 166 1.82 -17.52 10.95
CA LYS A 166 2.49 -18.28 9.88
C LYS A 166 1.47 -18.98 8.99
N ASP A 167 0.55 -18.20 8.43
CA ASP A 167 -0.46 -18.64 7.48
C ASP A 167 -0.40 -17.80 6.19
N THR A 168 -1.22 -18.16 5.20
CA THR A 168 -1.31 -17.45 3.93
C THR A 168 -2.47 -16.44 3.91
N LYS A 169 -3.18 -16.25 5.02
CA LYS A 169 -4.32 -15.32 5.06
C LYS A 169 -3.80 -13.89 5.13
N MET A 170 -4.23 -13.04 4.22
CA MET A 170 -3.84 -11.62 4.25
C MET A 170 -4.72 -10.86 5.23
N GLU A 171 -4.10 -10.02 6.05
CA GLU A 171 -4.77 -9.11 6.98
C GLU A 171 -5.21 -7.85 6.23
N PHE A 172 -6.28 -7.21 6.70
CA PHE A 172 -6.78 -5.96 6.14
C PHE A 172 -7.37 -5.03 7.18
N ALA A 173 -7.42 -3.75 6.84
CA ALA A 173 -8.04 -2.71 7.65
C ALA A 173 -9.14 -2.00 6.85
N VAL A 174 -10.23 -1.65 7.53
CA VAL A 174 -11.31 -0.83 7.00
C VAL A 174 -11.51 0.33 7.98
N PRO A 175 -11.71 1.58 7.50
CA PRO A 175 -11.99 2.70 8.40
C PRO A 175 -13.22 2.44 9.26
N ALA A 176 -13.14 2.78 10.55
CA ALA A 176 -14.23 2.59 11.50
C ALA A 176 -15.43 3.51 11.22
N GLU A 177 -15.13 4.75 10.78
CA GLU A 177 -16.10 5.71 10.28
C GLU A 177 -15.63 6.15 8.91
N LEU A 178 -16.53 6.11 7.93
CA LEU A 178 -16.25 6.58 6.59
C LEU A 178 -16.80 8.00 6.50
N PRO A 179 -16.03 8.99 6.00
CA PRO A 179 -16.48 10.38 5.97
C PRO A 179 -17.82 10.47 5.24
N ASP A 180 -18.87 10.94 5.92
CA ASP A 180 -20.20 11.03 5.31
C ASP A 180 -20.09 11.68 3.94
N ASN A 181 -20.80 11.13 2.95
CA ASN A 181 -21.00 11.81 1.68
C ASN A 181 -21.67 13.15 2.01
N ALA A 182 -20.85 14.18 2.20
CA ALA A 182 -21.32 15.54 2.28
C ALA A 182 -22.09 15.77 0.97
N GLU A 183 -23.36 16.15 1.13
CA GLU A 183 -24.34 16.44 0.08
C GLU A 183 -25.26 15.27 -0.35
N SER A 184 -26.23 14.96 0.52
CA SER A 184 -27.59 14.62 0.10
C SER A 184 -28.64 15.32 0.97
N GLN A 185 -28.39 16.60 1.29
CA GLN A 185 -29.39 17.51 1.84
C GLN A 185 -29.26 18.88 1.18
N LYS A 186 -29.83 19.01 -0.01
CA LYS A 186 -30.41 20.26 -0.52
C LYS A 186 -31.72 19.94 -1.22
#